data_AF-A0A957UDW1-F1
#
_entry.id   AF-A0A957UDW1-F1
#
_cell.length_a   1.000
_cell.length_b   1.000
_cell.length_c   1.000
_cell.angle_alpha   90.00
_cell.angle_beta   90.00
_cell.angle_gamma   90.00
#
_symmetry.space_group_name_H-M   'P 1'
#
loop_
_entity.id
_entity.type
_entity.pdbx_description
1 polymer ?
#
loop_
_entity_poly.entity_id
_entity_poly.type
_entity_poly.pdbx_seq_one_letter_code
_entity_poly.pdbx_strand_id
1 'polypeptide(L)' 'MSVLEIRNLHATVEDREILKGVNLTLRSGEIHALMGPNGSGKS' A
#
# COMPACT_ATOMS: atom_id res chain seq x y z
N MET A 1 -20.92 -6.83 -1.51
CA MET A 1 -20.08 -5.61 -1.33
C MET A 1 -18.71 -5.92 -1.89
N SER A 2 -18.19 -5.11 -2.80
CA SER A 2 -16.84 -5.30 -3.34
C SER A 2 -15.79 -4.86 -2.32
N VAL A 3 -14.69 -5.61 -2.27
CA VAL A 3 -13.53 -5.37 -1.40
C VAL A 3 -12.29 -5.43 -2.27
N LEU A 4 -11.42 -4.44 -2.15
CA LEU A 4 -10.04 -4.53 -2.64
C LEU A 4 -9.17 -4.98 -1.47
N GLU A 5 -8.44 -6.07 -1.68
CA GLU A 5 -7.54 -6.60 -0.67
C GLU A 5 -6.12 -6.69 -1.23
N ILE A 6 -5.18 -6.12 -0.50
CA ILE A 6 -3.74 -6.20 -0.74
C ILE A 6 -3.17 -7.05 0.39
N ARG A 7 -2.48 -8.13 0.03
CA ARG A 7 -1.88 -9.08 0.97
C ARG A 7 -0.39 -9.17 0.75
N ASN A 8 0.38 -8.92 1.79
CA ASN A 8 1.84 -9.04 1.84
C ASN A 8 2.55 -8.42 0.63
N LEU A 9 2.23 -7.16 0.30
CA LEU A 9 2.83 -6.45 -0.82
C LEU A 9 4.27 -6.05 -0.50
N HIS A 10 5.19 -6.49 -1.34
CA HIS A 10 6.59 -6.06 -1.35
C HIS A 10 6.91 -5.41 -2.69
N ALA A 11 7.81 -4.42 -2.66
CA ALA A 11 8.29 -3.75 -3.86
C ALA A 11 9.72 -3.26 -3.63
N THR A 12 10.54 -3.32 -4.68
CA THR A 12 11.95 -2.96 -4.67
C THR A 12 12.26 -2.07 -5.87
N VAL A 13 13.06 -1.03 -5.66
CA VAL A 13 13.57 -0.13 -6.69
C VAL A 13 15.06 0.05 -6.47
N GLU A 14 15.88 -0.12 -7.51
CA GLU A 14 17.35 0.02 -7.44
C GLU A 14 17.95 -0.73 -6.23
N ASP A 15 17.60 -2.02 -6.10
CA ASP A 15 18.01 -2.92 -5.02
C ASP A 15 17.58 -2.51 -3.60
N ARG A 16 16.79 -1.45 -3.46
CA ARG A 16 16.22 -1.00 -2.19
C ARG A 16 14.77 -1.43 -2.06
N GLU A 17 14.47 -2.18 -1.01
CA GLU A 17 13.09 -2.50 -0.64
C GLU A 17 12.35 -1.23 -0.16
N ILE A 18 11.29 -0.86 -0.89
CA ILE A 18 10.47 0.34 -0.63
C ILE A 18 9.13 0.00 0.03
N LEU A 19 8.60 -1.20 -0.19
CA LEU A 19 7.43 -1.74 0.51
C LEU A 19 7.80 -3.05 1.18
N LYS A 20 7.50 -3.15 2.47
CA LYS A 20 7.97 -4.22 3.37
C LYS A 20 6.80 -5.01 3.93
N GLY A 21 6.07 -5.73 3.07
CA GLY A 21 4.94 -6.56 3.48
C GLY A 21 3.71 -5.76 3.91
N VAL A 22 3.16 -4.95 3.00
CA VAL A 22 1.96 -4.14 3.25
C VAL A 22 0.68 -4.96 3.09
N ASN A 23 -0.23 -4.84 4.06
CA ASN A 23 -1.57 -5.44 4.01
C ASN A 23 -2.63 -4.34 4.11
N LEU A 24 -3.58 -4.30 3.19
CA LEU A 24 -4.66 -3.31 3.16
C LEU A 24 -5.98 -3.97 2.77
N THR A 25 -7.06 -3.58 3.42
CA THR A 25 -8.42 -3.97 3.06
C THR A 25 -9.25 -2.70 2.87
N LEU A 26 -9.72 -2.47 1.66
CA LEU A 26 -10.56 -1.33 1.32
C LEU A 26 -11.96 -1.81 0.98
N ARG A 27 -12.97 -1.20 1.60
CA ARG A 27 -14.37 -1.51 1.32
C ARG A 27 -14.94 -0.50 0.33
N SER A 28 -15.83 -0.98 -0.53
CA SER A 28 -16.55 -0.11 -1.46
C SER A 28 -17.30 1.00 -0.72
N GLY A 29 -17.18 2.23 -1.22
CA GLY A 29 -17.84 3.42 -0.66
C GLY A 29 -17.03 4.17 0.40
N GLU A 30 -15.86 3.67 0.79
CA GLU A 30 -14.95 4.37 1.69
C GLU A 30 -13.91 5.19 0.94
N ILE A 31 -13.54 6.35 1.49
CA ILE A 31 -12.42 7.16 1.01
C ILE A 31 -11.25 6.92 1.97
N HIS A 32 -10.14 6.44 1.43
CA HIS A 32 -8.91 6.18 2.17
C HIS A 32 -7.83 7.15 1.74
N ALA A 33 -7.03 7.64 2.69
CA ALA A 33 -5.88 8.50 2.42
C ALA A 33 -4.58 7.77 2.80
N LEU A 34 -3.59 7.81 1.91
CA LEU A 34 -2.23 7.35 2.19
C LEU A 34 -1.36 8.55 2.55
N MET A 35 -0.84 8.59 3.78
CA MET A 35 -0.04 9.70 4.30
C MET A 35 1.33 9.23 4.79
N GLY A 36 2.33 10.13 4.73
CA GLY A 36 3.69 9.87 5.20
C GLY A 36 4.77 10.65 4.44
N PRO A 37 6.01 10.67 4.94
CA PRO A 37 7.13 11.42 4.33
C PRO A 37 7.48 10.97 2.90
N ASN A 38 8.19 11.80 2.14
CA ASN A 38 8.65 11.42 0.79
C ASN A 38 9.53 10.16 0.84
N GLY A 39 9.35 9.28 -0.14
CA GLY A 39 10.06 8.00 -0.21
C GLY A 39 9.49 6.87 0.67
N SER A 40 8.34 7.06 1.33
CA SER A 40 7.71 6.02 2.17
C SER A 40 6.86 4.98 1.41
N GLY A 41 6.96 4.92 0.07
CA GLY A 41 6.23 3.94 -0.75
C GLY A 41 4.72 4.22 -0.94
N LYS A 42 4.30 5.49 -0.91
CA LYS A 42 2.88 5.88 -1.12
C LYS A 42 2.45 5.95 -2.59
N SER A 43 3.41 5.99 -3.51
CA SER A 43 3.21 6.24 -4.96
C SER A 43 3.68 5.06 -5.77
#